data_AF-A3VI41-F1
#
_entry.id   AF-A3VI41-F1
#
_cell.length_a   1.000
_cell.length_b   1.000
_cell.length_c   1.000
_cell.angle_alpha   90.00
_cell.angle_beta   90.00
_cell.angle_gamma   90.00
#
_symmetry.space_group_name_H-M   'P 1'
#
loop_
_entity.id
_entity.type
_entity.pdbx_description
1 polymer ?
#
loop_
_entity_poly.entity_id
_entity_poly.type
_entity_poly.pdbx_seq_one_letter_code
_entity_poly.pdbx_strand_id
1 'polypeptide(L)'
;MNALDSHGTNLTAIIPGDIDTWCPGYRTANLDGRKAFWTGLLSTLAKHESTWRQSAVGGGGRWFGLVQIAPSTARLYGCEARSGEALKDGNLNLSCAVRIMNKTVARDGVVSAGMRGVAADWGPFHTRVKREDMINWTRAQNYCAS
;
A
#
# COMPACT_ATOMS: atom_id res chain seq x y z
N MET A 1 -7.54 -8.59 -13.93
CA MET A 1 -8.32 -7.58 -13.16
C MET A 1 -7.35 -6.77 -12.33
N ASN A 2 -7.41 -5.44 -12.43
CA ASN A 2 -6.54 -4.53 -11.69
C ASN A 2 -7.22 -4.16 -10.36
N ALA A 3 -6.60 -4.47 -9.21
CA ALA A 3 -7.22 -4.28 -7.90
C ALA A 3 -7.56 -2.81 -7.60
N LEU A 4 -6.83 -1.85 -8.18
CA LEU A 4 -7.15 -0.43 -8.05
C LEU A 4 -8.44 -0.06 -8.80
N ASP A 5 -8.75 -0.74 -9.90
CA ASP A 5 -9.97 -0.49 -10.69
C ASP A 5 -11.23 -1.03 -10.00
N SER A 6 -11.12 -2.14 -9.27
CA SER A 6 -12.26 -2.79 -8.61
C SER A 6 -12.41 -2.41 -7.13
N HIS A 7 -11.31 -2.16 -6.41
CA HIS A 7 -11.30 -2.01 -4.96
C HIS A 7 -10.60 -0.74 -4.46
N GLY A 8 -9.97 0.03 -5.35
CA GLY A 8 -9.19 1.22 -5.02
C GLY A 8 -9.89 2.55 -5.33
N THR A 9 -11.20 2.55 -5.55
CA THR A 9 -11.94 3.75 -5.99
C THR A 9 -11.77 4.93 -5.04
N ASN A 10 -11.76 4.69 -3.72
CA ASN A 10 -11.56 5.74 -2.74
C ASN A 10 -10.09 6.21 -2.70
N LEU A 11 -9.13 5.29 -2.86
CA LEU A 11 -7.70 5.64 -2.96
C LEU A 11 -7.44 6.65 -4.06
N THR A 12 -8.00 6.42 -5.24
CA THR A 12 -7.79 7.31 -6.38
C THR A 12 -8.67 8.56 -6.34
N ALA A 13 -9.77 8.55 -5.59
CA ALA A 13 -10.67 9.70 -5.47
C ALA A 13 -10.17 10.73 -4.44
N ILE A 14 -9.56 10.30 -3.35
CA ILE A 14 -9.09 11.18 -2.29
C ILE A 14 -7.80 11.93 -2.68
N ILE A 15 -7.66 13.15 -2.16
CA ILE A 15 -6.39 13.89 -2.12
C ILE A 15 -5.91 13.88 -0.66
N PRO A 16 -4.96 13.01 -0.29
CA PRO A 16 -4.45 12.96 1.08
C PRO A 16 -3.85 14.31 1.52
N GLY A 17 -4.03 14.68 2.79
CA GLY A 17 -3.53 15.95 3.32
C GLY A 17 -2.01 16.08 3.31
N ASP A 18 -1.30 14.96 3.38
CA ASP A 18 0.16 14.85 3.33
C ASP A 18 0.71 14.54 1.93
N ILE A 19 -0.13 14.58 0.88
CA ILE A 19 0.25 14.11 -0.45
C ILE A 19 1.45 14.85 -1.05
N ASP A 20 1.65 16.13 -0.74
CA ASP A 20 2.81 16.90 -1.25
C ASP A 20 4.15 16.39 -0.70
N THR A 21 4.12 15.70 0.45
CA THR A 21 5.28 14.97 0.97
C THR A 21 5.59 13.78 0.07
N TRP A 22 4.57 13.03 -0.34
CA TRP A 22 4.73 11.76 -1.05
C TRP A 22 4.83 11.90 -2.58
N CYS A 23 4.04 12.79 -3.17
CA CYS A 23 3.86 12.92 -4.61
C CYS A 23 3.18 14.26 -4.96
N PRO A 24 3.93 15.37 -5.11
CA PRO A 24 3.37 16.68 -5.47
C PRO A 24 2.47 16.67 -6.71
N GLY A 25 2.86 15.94 -7.77
CA GLY A 25 2.07 15.79 -9.00
C GLY A 25 0.71 15.08 -8.83
N TYR A 26 0.45 14.43 -7.69
CA TYR A 26 -0.79 13.67 -7.47
C TYR A 26 -2.05 14.52 -7.53
N ARG A 27 -1.98 15.79 -7.08
CA ARG A 27 -3.16 16.68 -7.00
C ARG A 27 -3.80 16.92 -8.37
N THR A 28 -2.95 17.11 -9.38
CA THR A 28 -3.34 17.39 -10.76
C THR A 28 -3.36 16.14 -11.64
N ALA A 29 -2.85 15.02 -11.15
CA ALA A 29 -2.84 13.75 -11.87
C ALA A 29 -4.27 13.27 -12.21
N ASN A 30 -4.41 12.76 -13.44
CA ASN A 30 -5.58 12.00 -13.85
C ASN A 30 -5.63 10.64 -13.11
N LEU A 31 -6.68 9.87 -13.37
CA LEU A 31 -6.90 8.57 -12.72
C LEU A 31 -5.68 7.64 -12.86
N ASP A 32 -5.03 7.60 -14.01
CA ASP A 32 -3.89 6.71 -14.26
C ASP A 32 -2.65 7.15 -13.48
N GLY A 33 -2.37 8.45 -13.39
CA GLY A 33 -1.28 8.96 -12.56
C GLY A 33 -1.50 8.67 -11.07
N ARG A 34 -2.75 8.78 -10.59
CA ARG A 34 -3.09 8.43 -9.20
C ARG A 34 -2.94 6.92 -8.93
N LYS A 35 -3.33 6.07 -9.87
CA LYS A 35 -3.09 4.62 -9.79
C LYS A 35 -1.60 4.31 -9.80
N ALA A 36 -0.82 4.98 -10.65
CA ALA A 36 0.62 4.80 -10.73
C ALA A 36 1.31 5.10 -9.38
N PHE A 37 0.89 6.17 -8.69
CA PHE A 37 1.36 6.47 -7.35
C PHE A 37 1.11 5.33 -6.35
N TRP A 38 -0.13 4.86 -6.24
CA TRP A 38 -0.47 3.80 -5.28
C TRP A 38 0.23 2.47 -5.59
N THR A 39 0.36 2.12 -6.87
CA THR A 39 1.16 0.96 -7.33
C THR A 39 2.64 1.13 -6.96
N GLY A 40 3.20 2.32 -7.18
CA GLY A 40 4.57 2.65 -6.81
C GLY A 40 4.81 2.52 -5.31
N LEU A 41 3.91 3.10 -4.49
CA LEU A 41 3.97 3.00 -3.04
C LEU A 41 3.95 1.53 -2.58
N LEU A 42 3.04 0.70 -3.12
CA LEU A 42 2.98 -0.74 -2.82
C LEU A 42 4.27 -1.48 -3.20
N SER A 43 4.91 -1.13 -4.32
CA SER A 43 6.21 -1.70 -4.70
C SER A 43 7.29 -1.37 -3.67
N THR A 44 7.35 -0.11 -3.20
CA THR A 44 8.31 0.29 -2.16
C THR A 44 8.00 -0.34 -0.80
N LEU A 45 6.72 -0.55 -0.47
CA LEU A 45 6.33 -1.30 0.72
C LEU A 45 6.78 -2.76 0.64
N ALA A 46 6.56 -3.41 -0.51
CA ALA A 46 6.98 -4.79 -0.74
C ALA A 46 8.51 -4.98 -0.64
N LYS A 47 9.31 -3.98 -1.06
CA LYS A 47 10.75 -3.94 -0.80
C LYS A 47 11.07 -4.10 0.69
N HIS A 48 10.40 -3.29 1.53
CA HIS A 48 10.69 -3.19 2.96
C HIS A 48 10.08 -4.30 3.81
N GLU A 49 9.03 -4.95 3.31
CA GLU A 49 8.32 -6.06 3.97
C GLU A 49 8.89 -7.43 3.59
N SER A 50 9.17 -7.66 2.30
CA SER A 50 9.52 -9.00 1.80
C SER A 50 10.75 -9.04 0.90
N THR A 51 11.31 -7.88 0.54
CA THR A 51 12.29 -7.76 -0.56
C THR A 51 11.71 -8.32 -1.86
N TRP A 52 10.44 -7.99 -2.14
CA TRP A 52 9.66 -8.43 -3.31
C TRP A 52 9.46 -9.95 -3.43
N ARG A 53 9.64 -10.71 -2.35
CA ARG A 53 9.46 -12.17 -2.36
C ARG A 53 8.03 -12.53 -1.99
N GLN A 54 7.23 -12.94 -2.98
CA GLN A 54 5.82 -13.32 -2.75
C GLN A 54 5.64 -14.53 -1.83
N SER A 55 6.63 -15.42 -1.71
CA SER A 55 6.57 -16.56 -0.78
C SER A 55 7.02 -16.24 0.65
N ALA A 56 7.36 -14.98 0.95
CA ALA A 56 7.89 -14.58 2.25
C ALA A 56 6.90 -14.82 3.38
N VAL A 57 7.41 -15.36 4.48
CA VAL A 57 6.67 -15.57 5.72
C VAL A 57 7.43 -14.94 6.87
N GLY A 58 6.84 -13.95 7.53
CA GLY A 58 7.45 -13.18 8.61
C GLY A 58 6.81 -13.42 9.97
N GLY A 59 7.41 -12.83 10.99
CA GLY A 59 6.84 -12.79 12.34
C GLY A 59 6.70 -14.13 13.04
N GLY A 60 7.50 -15.13 12.67
CA GLY A 60 7.35 -16.50 13.18
C GLY A 60 6.15 -17.23 12.59
N GLY A 61 5.78 -16.96 11.33
CA GLY A 61 4.67 -17.65 10.66
C GLY A 61 3.33 -16.90 10.65
N ARG A 62 3.32 -15.60 10.97
CA ARG A 62 2.08 -14.83 11.17
C ARG A 62 1.70 -13.94 9.98
N TRP A 63 2.67 -13.53 9.19
CA TRP A 63 2.49 -12.57 8.09
C TRP A 63 3.02 -13.13 6.79
N PHE A 64 2.30 -12.88 5.69
CA PHE A 64 2.51 -13.60 4.44
C PHE A 64 2.56 -12.66 3.24
N GLY A 65 3.39 -13.02 2.28
CA GLY A 65 3.41 -12.43 0.96
C GLY A 65 4.18 -11.12 0.86
N LEU A 66 3.97 -10.44 -0.27
CA LEU A 66 4.71 -9.26 -0.70
C LEU A 66 4.69 -8.15 0.36
N VAL A 67 3.53 -7.90 0.98
CA VAL A 67 3.35 -6.86 1.99
C VAL A 67 2.93 -7.41 3.35
N GLN A 68 3.29 -8.67 3.64
CA GLN A 68 3.22 -9.26 4.99
C GLN A 68 1.85 -9.10 5.70
N ILE A 69 0.79 -9.57 5.03
CA ILE A 69 -0.58 -9.53 5.57
C ILE A 69 -0.84 -10.77 6.45
N ALA A 70 -1.53 -10.59 7.57
CA ALA A 70 -2.01 -11.71 8.39
C ALA A 70 -3.33 -12.29 7.83
N PRO A 71 -3.56 -13.61 7.90
CA PRO A 71 -4.83 -14.21 7.44
C PRO A 71 -6.07 -13.65 8.15
N SER A 72 -5.97 -13.30 9.44
CA SER A 72 -7.06 -12.67 10.19
C SER A 72 -7.41 -11.28 9.66
N THR A 73 -6.40 -10.45 9.35
CA THR A 73 -6.58 -9.15 8.71
C THR A 73 -7.22 -9.31 7.34
N ALA A 74 -6.73 -10.24 6.51
CA ALA A 74 -7.31 -10.48 5.20
C ALA A 74 -8.80 -10.85 5.27
N ARG A 75 -9.20 -11.67 6.25
CA ARG A 75 -10.62 -11.98 6.52
C ARG A 75 -11.41 -10.77 6.99
N LEU A 76 -10.86 -9.96 7.91
CA LEU A 76 -11.49 -8.74 8.40
C LEU A 76 -11.83 -7.75 7.27
N TYR A 77 -10.95 -7.64 6.28
CA TYR A 77 -11.14 -6.76 5.12
C TYR A 77 -11.83 -7.46 3.92
N GLY A 78 -12.33 -8.69 4.13
CA GLY A 78 -13.07 -9.42 3.11
C GLY A 78 -12.26 -9.74 1.85
N CYS A 79 -10.95 -9.93 2.00
CA CYS A 79 -10.07 -10.32 0.89
C CYS A 79 -10.39 -11.72 0.37
N GLU A 80 -9.97 -11.98 -0.87
CA GLU A 80 -10.06 -13.28 -1.52
C GLU A 80 -9.05 -14.27 -0.92
N ALA A 81 -7.79 -13.88 -0.77
CA ALA A 81 -6.79 -14.66 -0.04
C ALA A 81 -7.05 -14.61 1.47
N ARG A 82 -7.67 -15.67 2.01
CA ARG A 82 -8.08 -15.76 3.44
C ARG A 82 -7.17 -16.65 4.30
N SER A 83 -6.17 -17.29 3.70
CA SER A 83 -5.20 -18.18 4.34
C SER A 83 -3.77 -17.70 4.09
N GLY A 84 -2.81 -18.18 4.89
CA GLY A 84 -1.40 -17.84 4.70
C GLY A 84 -0.87 -18.31 3.34
N GLU A 85 -1.29 -19.49 2.88
CA GLU A 85 -0.90 -20.02 1.57
C GLU A 85 -1.46 -19.19 0.42
N ALA A 86 -2.75 -18.81 0.48
CA ALA A 86 -3.35 -17.96 -0.54
C ALA A 86 -2.70 -16.57 -0.59
N LEU A 87 -2.20 -16.06 0.55
CA LEU A 87 -1.49 -14.79 0.63
C LEU A 87 -0.09 -14.82 0.04
N LYS A 88 0.45 -16.00 -0.32
CA LYS A 88 1.72 -16.11 -1.06
C LYS A 88 1.56 -15.86 -2.56
N ASP A 89 0.32 -15.85 -3.08
CA ASP A 89 0.04 -15.34 -4.42
C ASP A 89 0.20 -13.81 -4.41
N GLY A 90 1.14 -13.29 -5.19
CA GLY A 90 1.44 -11.86 -5.21
C GLY A 90 0.26 -10.98 -5.65
N ASN A 91 -0.56 -11.45 -6.61
CA ASN A 91 -1.70 -10.69 -7.10
C ASN A 91 -2.81 -10.63 -6.04
N LEU A 92 -3.11 -11.75 -5.39
CA LEU A 92 -4.09 -11.78 -4.30
C LEU A 92 -3.61 -10.98 -3.08
N ASN A 93 -2.31 -11.02 -2.78
CA ASN A 93 -1.71 -10.25 -1.70
C ASN A 93 -1.84 -8.73 -1.93
N LEU A 94 -1.42 -8.26 -3.12
CA LEU A 94 -1.53 -6.85 -3.49
C LEU A 94 -2.99 -6.39 -3.62
N SER A 95 -3.88 -7.24 -4.13
CA SER A 95 -5.32 -6.96 -4.16
C SER A 95 -5.90 -6.76 -2.77
N CYS A 96 -5.48 -7.60 -1.81
CA CYS A 96 -5.86 -7.42 -0.41
C CYS A 96 -5.27 -6.13 0.20
N ALA A 97 -4.01 -5.80 -0.13
CA ALA A 97 -3.39 -4.56 0.31
C ALA A 97 -4.16 -3.32 -0.18
N VAL A 98 -4.56 -3.30 -1.45
CA VAL A 98 -5.39 -2.22 -2.01
C VAL A 98 -6.71 -2.08 -1.25
N ARG A 99 -7.39 -3.18 -0.92
CA ARG A 99 -8.63 -3.16 -0.13
C ARG A 99 -8.44 -2.56 1.26
N ILE A 100 -7.36 -2.94 1.96
CA ILE A 100 -7.02 -2.41 3.28
C ILE A 100 -6.75 -0.90 3.18
N MET A 101 -5.84 -0.50 2.28
CA MET A 101 -5.48 0.90 2.06
C MET A 101 -6.68 1.76 1.66
N ASN A 102 -7.57 1.24 0.80
CA ASN A 102 -8.78 1.94 0.37
C ASN A 102 -9.72 2.28 1.52
N LYS A 103 -9.71 1.48 2.59
CA LYS A 103 -10.46 1.78 3.80
C LYS A 103 -9.69 2.73 4.72
N THR A 104 -8.41 2.48 4.99
CA THR A 104 -7.65 3.24 5.99
C THR A 104 -7.27 4.64 5.52
N VAL A 105 -6.81 4.81 4.29
CA VAL A 105 -6.47 6.12 3.71
C VAL A 105 -7.73 6.98 3.58
N ALA A 106 -8.84 6.39 3.12
CA ALA A 106 -10.10 7.13 3.02
C ALA A 106 -10.65 7.55 4.39
N ARG A 107 -10.52 6.67 5.40
CA ARG A 107 -10.89 6.98 6.79
C ARG A 107 -10.05 8.11 7.37
N ASP A 108 -8.74 8.10 7.12
CA ASP A 108 -7.80 8.95 7.85
C ASP A 108 -7.37 10.21 7.09
N GLY A 109 -7.63 10.29 5.79
CA GLY A 109 -7.30 11.45 4.96
C GLY A 109 -5.81 11.68 4.72
N VAL A 110 -4.95 10.70 4.98
CA VAL A 110 -3.49 10.79 4.82
C VAL A 110 -2.93 9.52 4.19
N VAL A 111 -1.81 9.62 3.48
CA VAL A 111 -1.01 8.47 3.06
C VAL A 111 -0.42 7.81 4.29
N SER A 112 0.26 8.56 5.18
CA SER A 112 0.78 8.02 6.42
C SER A 112 1.14 9.10 7.45
N ALA A 113 0.45 9.12 8.60
CA ALA A 113 0.77 10.01 9.73
C ALA A 113 0.52 9.35 11.10
N GLY A 114 1.58 9.00 11.83
CA GLY A 114 1.44 8.23 13.08
C GLY A 114 0.93 6.82 12.78
N MET A 115 -0.22 6.44 13.33
CA MET A 115 -0.92 5.16 13.07
C MET A 115 -2.04 5.28 12.03
N ARG A 116 -2.00 6.32 11.18
CA ARG A 116 -3.05 6.66 10.20
C ARG A 116 -2.64 6.37 8.77
N GLY A 117 -3.62 6.12 7.91
CA GLY A 117 -3.44 5.80 6.49
C GLY A 117 -2.87 4.39 6.31
N VAL A 118 -1.86 4.26 5.46
CA VAL A 118 -1.14 2.99 5.27
C VAL A 118 -0.40 2.57 6.54
N ALA A 119 0.03 3.52 7.38
CA ALA A 119 0.70 3.20 8.65
C ALA A 119 -0.22 2.53 9.70
N ALA A 120 -1.52 2.40 9.43
CA ALA A 120 -2.43 1.68 10.32
C ALA A 120 -2.16 0.16 10.35
N ASP A 121 -1.66 -0.41 9.25
CA ASP A 121 -1.48 -1.86 9.08
C ASP A 121 -0.02 -2.26 8.80
N TRP A 122 0.84 -1.32 8.39
CA TRP A 122 2.20 -1.63 7.92
C TRP A 122 3.32 -0.95 8.72
N GLY A 123 4.14 -1.78 9.35
CA GLY A 123 5.25 -1.37 10.23
C GLY A 123 6.36 -0.51 9.60
N PRO A 124 6.75 -0.69 8.32
CA PRO A 124 7.79 0.12 7.68
C PRO A 124 7.56 1.63 7.75
N PHE A 125 6.30 2.09 7.80
CA PHE A 125 5.98 3.51 7.93
C PHE A 125 6.37 4.11 9.28
N HIS A 126 6.57 3.30 10.32
CA HIS A 126 7.02 3.76 11.65
C HIS A 126 8.55 3.90 11.75
N THR A 127 9.30 3.33 10.83
CA THR A 127 10.77 3.49 10.78
C THR A 127 11.11 4.69 9.92
N ARG A 128 11.76 5.71 10.49
CA ARG A 128 12.14 6.94 9.75
C ARG A 128 12.88 6.62 8.45
N VAL A 129 13.91 5.78 8.52
CA VAL A 129 14.75 5.40 7.36
C VAL A 129 13.92 4.75 6.26
N LYS A 130 13.06 3.78 6.59
CA LYS A 130 12.22 3.10 5.59
C LYS A 130 11.17 4.04 5.00
N ARG A 131 10.53 4.86 5.83
CA ARG A 131 9.56 5.85 5.38
C ARG A 131 10.19 6.88 4.43
N GLU A 132 11.36 7.41 4.78
CA GLU A 132 12.10 8.34 3.91
C GLU A 132 12.53 7.69 2.60
N ASP A 133 12.96 6.43 2.60
CA ASP A 133 13.27 5.68 1.37
C ASP A 133 12.02 5.56 0.45
N MET A 134 10.86 5.22 1.00
CA MET A 134 9.60 5.14 0.24
C MET A 134 9.17 6.50 -0.32
N ILE A 135 9.26 7.56 0.50
CA ILE A 135 8.96 8.94 0.08
C ILE A 135 9.89 9.36 -1.06
N ASN A 136 11.20 9.21 -0.87
CA ASN A 136 12.18 9.63 -1.87
C ASN A 136 11.99 8.88 -3.20
N TRP A 137 11.71 7.57 -3.14
CA TRP A 137 11.47 6.78 -4.34
C TRP A 137 10.20 7.22 -5.08
N THR A 138 9.09 7.42 -4.36
CA THR A 138 7.81 7.82 -4.98
C THR A 138 7.89 9.22 -5.59
N ARG A 139 8.53 10.17 -4.90
CA ARG A 139 8.78 11.53 -5.40
C ARG A 139 9.62 11.57 -6.68
N ALA A 140 10.53 10.63 -6.87
CA ALA A 140 11.41 10.57 -8.02
C ALA A 140 10.71 10.08 -9.32
N GLN A 141 9.46 9.63 -9.22
CA GLN A 141 8.73 9.10 -10.38
C GLN A 141 8.12 10.22 -11.22
N ASN A 142 8.07 10.03 -12.54
CA ASN A 142 7.57 11.04 -13.48
C ASN A 142 6.11 11.47 -13.19
N TYR A 143 5.28 10.57 -12.67
CA TYR A 143 3.90 10.88 -12.29
C TYR A 143 3.78 11.70 -10.98
N CYS A 144 4.88 11.86 -10.25
CA CYS A 144 4.98 12.71 -9.06
C CYS A 144 5.75 14.00 -9.31
N ALA A 145 6.40 14.12 -10.46
CA ALA A 145 6.95 15.39 -10.92
C ALA A 145 5.80 16.40 -11.10
N SER A 146 5.97 17.57 -10.51
CA SER A 146 5.06 18.72 -10.58
C SER A 146 5.50 19.71 -11.63
#